data_AF-A0AAD9CR69-F1
#
_entry.id   AF-A0AAD9CR69-F1
#
_cell.length_a   1.000
_cell.length_b   1.000
_cell.length_c   1.000
_cell.angle_alpha   90.00
_cell.angle_beta   90.00
_cell.angle_gamma   90.00
#
_symmetry.space_group_name_H-M   'P 1'
#
loop_
_entity.id
_entity.type
_entity.pdbx_description
1 polymer ?
#
loop_
_entity_poly.entity_id
_entity_poly.type
_entity_poly.pdbx_seq_one_letter_code
_entity_poly.pdbx_strand_id
1 'polypeptide(L)'
;MARHVPLYRALLELLRATSTCTTLVPLLLPLSGDPGQDEEDEDEEHSEGQTSVGMLLAKMKTCVDTYTNRLRSKKDKGKGVVKTDTSDPEPEGLTLLVPDIQRTAEIVYAATTSLRQANQERKLVECSRKVSSRPKPLYVLRSVEEKYVAAMKKLQFDTFEMVSEDDDGKVMFKVNYHYMSQVKNASDTNSAARSRRLAQEARLDIMKVLITGPADTPYANGCFEFDVYFPQDYPNSPPLVNLETTGGHSVRFNPNLYNDGKVCLSILNTWHGRPEEKWNPQTSSFLQVLVSVQSLILVAEPYFNEPGYERSRGTPSGTQSSREYDGNIRQASVKWAMLEQMRNPSPCFKETDVQGKITIFQPAHPEQLHSKMSGNKRNGGEEEERSAERNERADWGERTRSNPITLKGLHDQNIYNRNTYK
;
A
#
# COMPACT_ATOMS: atom_id res chain seq x y z
N MET A 1 -22.34 11.56 -7.04
CA MET A 1 -22.18 10.39 -7.94
C MET A 1 -23.46 10.08 -8.75
N ALA A 2 -24.61 10.66 -8.39
CA ALA A 2 -25.90 10.40 -9.05
C ALA A 2 -25.94 10.68 -10.57
N ARG A 3 -25.18 11.66 -11.07
CA ARG A 3 -25.17 12.08 -12.49
C ARG A 3 -24.75 11.00 -13.51
N HIS A 4 -24.01 9.98 -13.08
CA HIS A 4 -23.57 8.88 -13.97
C HIS A 4 -24.35 7.57 -13.77
N VAL A 5 -25.27 7.50 -12.80
CA VAL A 5 -26.06 6.30 -12.54
C VAL A 5 -26.81 5.81 -13.79
N PRO A 6 -27.47 6.68 -14.59
CA PRO A 6 -28.12 6.23 -15.83
C PRO A 6 -27.14 5.63 -16.84
N LEU A 7 -25.93 6.19 -16.94
CA LEU A 7 -24.87 5.67 -17.82
C LEU A 7 -24.40 4.29 -17.37
N TYR A 8 -24.16 4.10 -16.06
CA TYR A 8 -23.77 2.80 -15.52
C TYR A 8 -24.87 1.75 -15.72
N ARG A 9 -26.14 2.11 -15.54
CA ARG A 9 -27.26 1.17 -15.79
C ARG A 9 -27.36 0.78 -17.26
N ALA A 10 -27.24 1.75 -18.18
CA ALA A 10 -27.23 1.48 -19.62
C ALA A 10 -26.06 0.55 -20.02
N LEU A 11 -24.87 0.74 -19.44
CA LEU A 11 -23.74 -0.15 -19.66
C LEU A 11 -24.00 -1.57 -19.13
N LEU A 12 -24.54 -1.70 -17.92
CA LEU A 12 -24.88 -3.01 -17.35
C LEU A 12 -25.98 -3.73 -18.15
N GLU A 13 -26.97 -3.00 -18.67
CA GLU A 13 -27.97 -3.55 -19.60
C GLU A 13 -27.35 -4.02 -20.91
N LEU A 14 -26.45 -3.24 -21.51
CA LEU A 14 -25.72 -3.63 -22.72
C LEU A 14 -24.92 -4.91 -22.51
N LEU A 15 -24.22 -5.04 -21.37
CA LEU A 15 -23.45 -6.24 -21.05
C LEU A 15 -24.35 -7.47 -20.87
N ARG A 16 -25.52 -7.31 -20.25
CA ARG A 16 -26.53 -8.38 -20.16
C ARG A 16 -27.04 -8.77 -21.55
N ALA A 17 -27.40 -7.82 -22.39
CA ALA A 17 -27.85 -8.07 -23.77
C ALA A 17 -26.77 -8.80 -24.59
N THR A 18 -25.52 -8.36 -24.48
CA THR A 18 -24.36 -8.98 -25.12
C THR A 18 -24.20 -10.45 -24.66
N SER A 19 -24.43 -10.71 -23.37
CA SER A 19 -24.35 -12.06 -22.78
C SER A 19 -25.47 -12.99 -23.23
N THR A 20 -26.63 -12.45 -23.62
CA THR A 20 -27.75 -13.25 -24.16
C THR A 20 -27.58 -13.59 -25.64
N CYS A 21 -26.70 -12.88 -26.35
CA CYS A 21 -26.45 -13.08 -27.77
C CYS A 21 -25.17 -13.90 -27.95
N THR A 22 -25.31 -15.19 -28.20
CA THR A 22 -24.18 -16.15 -28.29
C THR A 22 -23.09 -15.73 -29.27
N THR A 23 -23.43 -15.02 -30.36
CA THR A 23 -22.47 -14.49 -31.34
C THR A 23 -21.65 -13.31 -30.83
N LEU A 24 -22.13 -12.60 -29.80
CA LEU A 24 -21.47 -11.43 -29.22
C LEU A 24 -20.74 -11.75 -27.90
N VAL A 25 -21.03 -12.88 -27.25
CA VAL A 25 -20.31 -13.35 -26.06
C VAL A 25 -18.78 -13.35 -26.22
N PRO A 26 -18.18 -13.68 -27.38
CA PRO A 26 -16.73 -13.57 -27.58
C PRO A 26 -16.16 -12.16 -27.31
N LEU A 27 -16.95 -11.09 -27.48
CA LEU A 27 -16.52 -9.71 -27.19
C LEU A 27 -16.35 -9.45 -25.69
N LEU A 28 -16.88 -10.32 -24.83
CA LEU A 28 -16.77 -10.24 -23.37
C LEU A 28 -15.53 -10.99 -22.84
N LEU A 29 -14.93 -11.84 -23.67
CA LEU A 29 -13.67 -12.50 -23.37
C LEU A 29 -12.53 -11.47 -23.42
N PRO A 30 -11.42 -11.73 -22.72
CA PRO A 30 -10.27 -10.84 -22.85
C PRO A 30 -9.83 -10.76 -24.32
N LEU A 31 -9.46 -9.56 -24.75
CA LEU A 31 -8.95 -9.33 -26.10
C LEU A 31 -7.70 -10.18 -26.26
N SER A 32 -7.81 -11.28 -27.01
CA SER A 32 -6.68 -12.10 -27.40
C SER A 32 -5.68 -11.19 -28.11
N GLY A 33 -4.43 -11.18 -27.63
CA GLY A 33 -3.33 -10.77 -28.50
C GLY A 33 -3.37 -11.64 -29.77
N ASP A 34 -2.94 -11.04 -30.87
CA ASP A 34 -2.75 -11.60 -32.22
C ASP A 34 -2.83 -13.15 -32.34
N PRO A 35 -3.58 -13.75 -33.30
CA PRO A 35 -3.82 -15.20 -33.41
C PRO A 35 -2.59 -16.08 -33.71
N GLY A 36 -1.37 -15.59 -33.47
CA GLY A 36 -0.11 -16.30 -33.63
C GLY A 36 0.56 -16.73 -32.32
N GLN A 37 -0.02 -16.43 -31.16
CA GLN A 37 0.42 -16.93 -29.86
C GLN A 37 -0.69 -17.81 -29.27
N ASP A 38 -0.30 -18.82 -28.52
CA ASP A 38 -1.20 -19.71 -27.77
C ASP A 38 -1.69 -20.94 -28.53
N GLU A 39 -0.79 -21.79 -29.03
CA GLU A 39 -0.93 -23.24 -28.84
C GLU A 39 0.45 -23.86 -28.51
N GLU A 40 0.48 -24.60 -27.39
CA GLU A 40 1.55 -25.50 -26.86
C GLU A 40 2.34 -25.09 -25.60
N ASP A 41 1.85 -24.19 -24.75
CA ASP A 41 2.27 -24.19 -23.33
C ASP A 41 1.03 -24.40 -22.44
N GLU A 42 0.71 -25.68 -22.20
CA GLU A 42 -0.10 -26.07 -21.05
C GLU A 42 0.74 -25.86 -19.78
N ASP A 43 0.86 -24.62 -19.34
CA ASP A 43 1.19 -24.28 -17.96
C ASP A 43 0.08 -23.34 -17.44
N GLU A 44 -0.60 -23.77 -16.38
CA GLU A 44 -1.83 -23.22 -15.79
C GLU A 44 -1.77 -21.74 -15.33
N GLU A 45 -0.69 -20.99 -15.55
CA GLU A 45 -0.47 -19.66 -14.95
C GLU A 45 -0.57 -18.45 -15.92
N HIS A 46 -0.92 -18.64 -17.21
CA HIS A 46 -0.92 -17.54 -18.20
C HIS A 46 -2.27 -16.91 -18.59
N SER A 47 -3.38 -17.31 -17.96
CA SER A 47 -4.71 -16.73 -18.26
C SER A 47 -5.06 -15.43 -17.49
N GLU A 48 -4.36 -15.10 -16.41
CA GLU A 48 -4.78 -14.02 -15.50
C GLU A 48 -4.35 -12.60 -15.91
N GLY A 49 -3.50 -12.47 -16.93
CA GLY A 49 -2.91 -11.19 -17.33
C GLY A 49 -3.79 -10.29 -18.21
N GLN A 50 -4.85 -10.83 -18.81
CA GLN A 50 -5.72 -10.06 -19.69
C GLN A 50 -6.96 -9.55 -18.94
N THR A 51 -7.03 -8.23 -18.77
CA THR A 51 -8.20 -7.55 -18.21
C THR A 51 -9.42 -7.84 -19.08
N SER A 52 -10.38 -8.62 -18.57
CA SER A 52 -11.64 -8.92 -19.25
C SER A 52 -12.80 -8.19 -18.58
N VAL A 53 -13.90 -8.02 -19.32
CA VAL A 53 -15.15 -7.48 -18.79
C VAL A 53 -15.64 -8.32 -17.60
N GLY A 54 -15.50 -9.65 -17.68
CA GLY A 54 -15.84 -10.56 -16.59
C GLY A 54 -15.02 -10.32 -15.31
N MET A 55 -13.71 -10.12 -15.45
CA MET A 55 -12.81 -9.84 -14.31
C MET A 55 -13.16 -8.52 -13.61
N LEU A 56 -13.44 -7.48 -14.41
CA LEU A 56 -13.86 -6.18 -13.87
C LEU A 56 -15.19 -6.29 -13.11
N LEU A 57 -16.19 -6.97 -13.69
CA LEU A 57 -17.49 -7.17 -13.05
C LEU A 57 -17.38 -7.99 -11.77
N ALA A 58 -16.51 -9.01 -11.72
CA ALA A 58 -16.24 -9.78 -10.51
C ALA A 58 -15.68 -8.89 -9.40
N LYS A 59 -14.68 -8.04 -9.71
CA LYS A 59 -14.12 -7.07 -8.75
C LYS A 59 -15.17 -6.06 -8.27
N MET A 60 -15.99 -5.54 -9.19
CA MET A 60 -17.08 -4.62 -8.85
C MET A 60 -18.13 -5.28 -7.94
N LYS A 61 -18.48 -6.55 -8.21
CA LYS A 61 -19.39 -7.34 -7.37
C LYS A 61 -18.83 -7.48 -5.95
N THR A 62 -17.56 -7.90 -5.80
CA THR A 62 -16.93 -8.03 -4.48
C THR A 62 -16.94 -6.71 -3.69
N CYS A 63 -16.70 -5.59 -4.37
CA CYS A 63 -16.76 -4.26 -3.75
C CYS A 63 -18.15 -3.92 -3.21
N VAL A 64 -19.18 -4.19 -4.02
CA VAL A 64 -20.59 -3.94 -3.71
C VAL A 64 -21.12 -4.87 -2.61
N ASP A 65 -20.74 -6.15 -2.65
CA ASP A 65 -21.12 -7.15 -1.64
C ASP A 65 -20.59 -6.76 -0.27
N THR A 66 -19.32 -6.34 -0.22
CA THR A 66 -18.68 -5.85 1.02
C THR A 66 -19.40 -4.64 1.60
N TYR A 67 -19.79 -3.69 0.74
CA TYR A 67 -20.55 -2.50 1.16
C TYR A 67 -21.92 -2.88 1.72
N THR A 68 -22.63 -3.78 1.04
CA THR A 68 -23.99 -4.21 1.41
C THR A 68 -24.01 -5.01 2.70
N ASN A 69 -23.03 -5.90 2.90
CA ASN A 69 -22.90 -6.68 4.13
C ASN A 69 -22.71 -5.77 5.35
N ARG A 70 -21.88 -4.72 5.24
CA ARG A 70 -21.71 -3.73 6.34
C ARG A 70 -22.98 -2.92 6.61
N LEU A 71 -23.75 -2.58 5.59
CA LEU A 71 -25.04 -1.93 5.77
C LEU A 71 -26.05 -2.83 6.48
N ARG A 72 -26.09 -4.13 6.15
CA ARG A 72 -27.01 -5.11 6.75
C ARG A 72 -26.64 -5.47 8.19
N SER A 73 -25.37 -5.74 8.47
CA SER A 73 -24.88 -6.06 9.83
C SER A 73 -25.19 -4.96 10.85
N LYS A 74 -25.33 -3.71 10.41
CA LYS A 74 -25.74 -2.58 11.27
C LYS A 74 -27.27 -2.42 11.39
N LYS A 75 -28.07 -2.90 10.43
CA LYS A 75 -29.54 -2.84 10.49
C LYS A 75 -30.12 -3.84 11.48
N ASP A 76 -29.52 -5.02 11.63
CA ASP A 76 -29.95 -6.02 12.61
C ASP A 76 -29.61 -5.61 14.06
N LYS A 77 -28.59 -4.76 14.28
CA LYS A 77 -28.29 -4.16 15.59
C LYS A 77 -29.16 -2.93 15.93
N GLY A 78 -29.97 -2.44 14.98
CA GLY A 78 -30.73 -1.19 15.07
C GLY A 78 -32.25 -1.36 15.11
N LYS A 79 -32.81 -2.22 15.97
CA LYS A 79 -34.23 -2.10 16.37
C LYS A 79 -34.35 -1.13 17.54
N GLY A 80 -34.15 0.16 17.25
CA GLY A 80 -34.34 1.26 18.19
C GLY A 80 -34.74 2.51 17.42
N VAL A 81 -35.97 2.96 17.65
CA VAL A 81 -36.66 4.07 16.96
C VAL A 81 -35.81 5.34 16.90
N VAL A 82 -35.49 5.82 15.69
CA VAL A 82 -35.19 7.24 15.45
C VAL A 82 -35.76 7.67 14.09
N LYS A 83 -36.67 8.65 14.13
CA LYS A 83 -37.18 9.39 12.97
C LYS A 83 -36.04 10.16 12.31
N THR A 84 -35.87 10.02 11.00
CA THR A 84 -34.94 10.83 10.20
C THR A 84 -35.75 11.71 9.25
N ASP A 85 -35.96 12.97 9.67
CA ASP A 85 -36.15 14.08 8.74
C ASP A 85 -34.76 14.52 8.29
N THR A 86 -34.37 14.19 7.07
CA THR A 86 -33.34 14.89 6.30
C THR A 86 -33.47 14.48 4.85
N SER A 87 -33.85 15.45 4.03
CA SER A 87 -33.91 15.38 2.58
C SER A 87 -32.50 15.25 2.00
N ASP A 88 -32.02 14.02 1.80
CA ASP A 88 -30.87 13.72 0.93
C ASP A 88 -31.35 12.74 -0.15
N PRO A 89 -31.64 13.18 -1.39
CA PRO A 89 -32.18 12.31 -2.46
C PRO A 89 -31.10 11.45 -3.16
N GLU A 90 -29.85 11.43 -2.70
CA GLU A 90 -28.76 10.64 -3.33
C GLU A 90 -28.64 9.14 -2.97
N PRO A 91 -29.18 8.57 -1.85
CA PRO A 91 -28.97 7.16 -1.50
C PRO A 91 -29.75 6.17 -2.38
N GLU A 92 -30.75 6.63 -3.16
CA GLU A 92 -31.53 5.78 -4.06
C GLU A 92 -30.74 5.31 -5.29
N GLY A 93 -29.83 6.14 -5.83
CA GLY A 93 -29.14 5.80 -7.07
C GLY A 93 -28.16 4.62 -6.95
N LEU A 94 -27.42 4.55 -5.85
CA LEU A 94 -26.43 3.48 -5.61
C LEU A 94 -27.09 2.19 -5.11
N THR A 95 -28.12 2.28 -4.27
CA THR A 95 -28.87 1.10 -3.81
C THR A 95 -29.56 0.37 -4.96
N LEU A 96 -30.00 1.11 -6.00
CA LEU A 96 -30.54 0.52 -7.23
C LEU A 96 -29.46 -0.12 -8.13
N LEU A 97 -28.22 0.36 -8.06
CA LEU A 97 -27.12 -0.13 -8.88
C LEU A 97 -26.50 -1.43 -8.34
N VAL A 98 -26.49 -1.60 -7.02
CA VAL A 98 -26.00 -2.81 -6.33
C VAL A 98 -26.56 -4.12 -6.92
N PRO A 99 -27.89 -4.34 -6.96
CA PRO A 99 -28.46 -5.56 -7.51
C PRO A 99 -28.23 -5.68 -9.02
N ASP A 100 -28.17 -4.56 -9.74
CA ASP A 100 -27.88 -4.54 -11.18
C ASP A 100 -26.43 -5.01 -11.47
N ILE A 101 -25.45 -4.59 -10.66
CA ILE A 101 -24.04 -5.03 -10.76
C ILE A 101 -23.93 -6.53 -10.45
N GLN A 102 -24.52 -6.98 -9.34
CA GLN A 102 -24.50 -8.40 -8.92
C GLN A 102 -25.08 -9.30 -10.01
N ARG A 103 -26.29 -8.97 -10.50
CA ARG A 103 -26.97 -9.73 -11.54
C ARG A 103 -26.20 -9.74 -12.86
N THR A 104 -25.61 -8.60 -13.25
CA THR A 104 -24.84 -8.51 -14.50
C THR A 104 -23.57 -9.34 -14.42
N ALA A 105 -22.87 -9.32 -13.28
CA ALA A 105 -21.68 -10.13 -13.07
C ALA A 105 -21.99 -11.64 -13.19
N GLU A 106 -23.10 -12.11 -12.61
CA GLU A 106 -23.53 -13.51 -12.71
C GLU A 106 -23.86 -13.93 -14.15
N ILE A 107 -24.62 -13.10 -14.87
CA ILE A 107 -25.01 -13.38 -16.26
C ILE A 107 -23.79 -13.44 -17.17
N VAL A 108 -22.88 -12.46 -17.08
CA VAL A 108 -21.65 -12.42 -17.89
C VAL A 108 -20.74 -13.60 -17.56
N TYR A 109 -20.60 -13.94 -16.28
CA TYR A 109 -19.81 -15.09 -15.85
C TYR A 109 -20.36 -16.42 -16.41
N ALA A 110 -21.67 -16.62 -16.32
CA ALA A 110 -22.32 -17.81 -16.87
C ALA A 110 -22.12 -17.91 -18.40
N ALA A 111 -22.39 -16.83 -19.13
CA ALA A 111 -22.28 -16.81 -20.60
C ALA A 111 -20.84 -17.07 -21.08
N THR A 112 -19.85 -16.43 -20.46
CA THR A 112 -18.43 -16.60 -20.81
C THR A 112 -17.91 -17.99 -20.43
N THR A 113 -18.36 -18.57 -19.32
CA THR A 113 -18.00 -19.93 -18.91
C THR A 113 -18.59 -20.97 -19.85
N SER A 114 -19.87 -20.85 -20.21
CA SER A 114 -20.51 -21.77 -21.17
C SER A 114 -19.84 -21.71 -22.54
N LEU A 115 -19.43 -20.52 -23.01
CA LEU A 115 -18.68 -20.40 -24.27
C LEU A 115 -17.31 -21.08 -24.20
N ARG A 116 -16.58 -20.94 -23.09
CA ARG A 116 -15.29 -21.62 -22.88
C ARG A 116 -15.44 -23.14 -22.88
N GLN A 117 -16.45 -23.66 -22.19
CA GLN A 117 -16.77 -25.09 -22.18
C GLN A 117 -17.12 -25.61 -23.58
N ALA A 118 -17.99 -24.90 -24.30
CA ALA A 118 -18.35 -25.27 -25.68
C ALA A 118 -17.15 -25.22 -26.65
N ASN A 119 -16.22 -24.27 -26.47
CA ASN A 119 -15.00 -24.22 -27.27
C ASN A 119 -14.02 -25.34 -26.93
N GLN A 120 -13.92 -25.72 -25.65
CA GLN A 120 -13.08 -26.83 -25.20
C GLN A 120 -13.62 -28.18 -25.71
N GLU A 121 -14.94 -28.37 -25.69
CA GLU A 121 -15.60 -29.52 -26.30
C GLU A 121 -15.35 -29.59 -27.81
N ARG A 122 -15.37 -28.45 -28.53
CA ARG A 122 -15.01 -28.40 -29.95
C ARG A 122 -13.53 -28.76 -30.20
N LYS A 123 -12.60 -28.23 -29.40
CA LYS A 123 -11.17 -28.56 -29.51
C LYS A 123 -10.89 -30.05 -29.28
N LEU A 124 -11.56 -30.67 -28.30
CA LEU A 124 -11.44 -32.10 -28.01
C LEU A 124 -11.96 -32.98 -29.17
N VAL A 125 -12.96 -32.51 -29.92
CA VAL A 125 -13.48 -33.19 -31.13
C VAL A 125 -12.57 -32.99 -32.35
N GLU A 126 -11.86 -31.86 -32.42
CA GLU A 126 -11.02 -31.48 -33.57
C GLU A 126 -9.57 -32.03 -33.48
N CYS A 127 -9.09 -32.35 -32.26
CA CYS A 127 -7.78 -32.97 -31.99
C CYS A 127 -7.61 -34.38 -32.61
N SER A 128 -8.69 -34.99 -33.12
CA SER A 128 -8.61 -36.24 -33.89
C SER A 128 -8.16 -36.06 -35.36
N ARG A 129 -7.92 -34.83 -35.86
CA ARG A 129 -7.52 -34.60 -37.27
C ARG A 129 -6.56 -33.42 -37.46
N LYS A 130 -5.26 -33.63 -37.21
CA LYS A 130 -4.10 -33.31 -38.10
C LYS A 130 -2.83 -33.01 -37.31
N VAL A 131 -1.75 -33.67 -37.73
CA VAL A 131 -0.35 -33.35 -37.43
C VAL A 131 0.21 -32.49 -38.57
N SER A 132 0.84 -31.36 -38.28
CA SER A 132 1.94 -30.75 -39.06
C SER A 132 2.35 -29.40 -38.47
N SER A 133 3.44 -29.36 -37.69
CA SER A 133 4.05 -28.13 -37.17
C SER A 133 4.95 -27.44 -38.23
N ARG A 134 4.87 -26.11 -38.29
CA ARG A 134 5.74 -25.21 -39.08
C ARG A 134 6.61 -24.41 -38.07
N PRO A 135 7.84 -23.97 -38.40
CA PRO A 135 8.74 -23.40 -37.39
C PRO A 135 8.22 -22.06 -36.86
N LYS A 136 8.18 -21.90 -35.53
CA LYS A 136 7.76 -20.69 -34.80
C LYS A 136 8.85 -19.58 -34.91
N PRO A 137 8.48 -18.29 -35.01
CA PRO A 137 9.42 -17.17 -35.04
C PRO A 137 10.03 -16.88 -33.65
N LEU A 138 11.21 -16.26 -33.65
CA LEU A 138 12.00 -15.91 -32.47
C LEU A 138 11.21 -15.03 -31.48
N TYR A 139 11.10 -15.53 -30.24
CA TYR A 139 10.55 -14.87 -29.06
C TYR A 139 11.18 -13.49 -28.75
N VAL A 140 10.35 -12.52 -28.37
CA VAL A 140 10.80 -11.27 -27.75
C VAL A 140 10.87 -11.51 -26.24
N LEU A 141 12.08 -11.59 -25.68
CA LEU A 141 12.27 -11.62 -24.22
C LEU A 141 11.79 -10.31 -23.61
N ARG A 142 10.79 -10.37 -22.72
CA ARG A 142 10.44 -9.24 -21.86
C ARG A 142 11.61 -8.84 -20.98
N SER A 143 11.78 -7.54 -20.78
CA SER A 143 12.83 -7.00 -19.91
C SER A 143 12.58 -7.42 -18.45
N VAL A 144 13.63 -7.37 -17.64
CA VAL A 144 13.57 -7.67 -16.21
C VAL A 144 12.61 -6.71 -15.49
N GLU A 145 12.63 -5.44 -15.87
CA GLU A 145 11.73 -4.40 -15.35
C GLU A 145 10.28 -4.68 -15.74
N GLU A 146 10.00 -5.08 -16.98
CA GLU A 146 8.64 -5.43 -17.43
C GLU A 146 8.08 -6.62 -16.63
N LYS A 147 8.91 -7.63 -16.34
CA LYS A 147 8.52 -8.76 -15.48
C LYS A 147 8.24 -8.30 -14.06
N TYR A 148 9.07 -7.41 -13.51
CA TYR A 148 8.85 -6.81 -12.20
C TYR A 148 7.53 -6.04 -12.16
N VAL A 149 7.29 -5.12 -13.09
CA VAL A 149 6.05 -4.33 -13.14
C VAL A 149 4.83 -5.25 -13.29
N ALA A 150 4.89 -6.22 -14.21
CA ALA A 150 3.77 -7.13 -14.47
C ALA A 150 3.31 -7.89 -13.22
N ALA A 151 4.25 -8.50 -12.47
CA ALA A 151 3.83 -9.23 -11.27
C ALA A 151 3.57 -8.32 -10.06
N MET A 152 4.17 -7.11 -9.94
CA MET A 152 3.87 -6.20 -8.83
C MET A 152 2.51 -5.55 -9.00
N LYS A 153 2.10 -5.29 -10.24
CA LYS A 153 0.78 -4.73 -10.59
C LYS A 153 -0.38 -5.57 -10.04
N LYS A 154 -0.20 -6.89 -9.90
CA LYS A 154 -1.21 -7.79 -9.31
C LYS A 154 -1.39 -7.55 -7.80
N LEU A 155 -0.35 -7.08 -7.11
CA LEU A 155 -0.29 -6.94 -5.66
C LEU A 155 -0.50 -5.49 -5.16
N GLN A 156 -0.69 -4.52 -6.07
CA GLN A 156 -0.77 -3.09 -5.70
C GLN A 156 -1.98 -2.75 -4.82
N PHE A 157 -3.09 -3.47 -4.97
CA PHE A 157 -4.33 -3.19 -4.24
C PHE A 157 -5.05 -4.48 -3.89
N ASP A 158 -5.22 -4.74 -2.60
CA ASP A 158 -6.04 -5.84 -2.09
C ASP A 158 -6.73 -5.46 -0.77
N THR A 159 -7.61 -6.32 -0.29
CA THR A 159 -8.22 -6.24 1.04
C THR A 159 -7.62 -7.25 1.99
N PHE A 160 -7.37 -6.82 3.21
CA PHE A 160 -6.88 -7.68 4.29
C PHE A 160 -7.81 -7.57 5.50
N GLU A 161 -8.06 -8.69 6.18
CA GLU A 161 -8.87 -8.71 7.40
C GLU A 161 -8.05 -8.20 8.60
N MET A 162 -7.91 -6.88 8.69
CA MET A 162 -7.15 -6.23 9.76
C MET A 162 -7.90 -6.20 11.09
N VAL A 163 -9.23 -6.26 11.06
CA VAL A 163 -10.11 -6.18 12.22
C VAL A 163 -11.22 -7.22 12.16
N SER A 164 -11.66 -7.70 13.33
CA SER A 164 -12.84 -8.53 13.54
C SER A 164 -13.67 -7.96 14.69
N GLU A 165 -14.98 -8.26 14.72
CA GLU A 165 -15.84 -7.96 15.87
C GLU A 165 -15.90 -9.19 16.78
N ASP A 166 -15.84 -9.00 18.09
CA ASP A 166 -16.18 -10.05 19.07
C ASP A 166 -17.69 -10.16 19.28
N ASP A 167 -18.11 -11.12 20.11
CA ASP A 167 -19.53 -11.38 20.41
C ASP A 167 -20.22 -10.17 21.08
N ASP A 168 -19.45 -9.29 21.73
CA ASP A 168 -19.91 -8.05 22.34
C ASP A 168 -19.92 -6.85 21.35
N GLY A 169 -19.51 -7.08 20.10
CA GLY A 169 -19.45 -6.06 19.04
C GLY A 169 -18.25 -5.11 19.15
N LYS A 170 -17.23 -5.46 19.93
CA LYS A 170 -15.99 -4.68 20.09
C LYS A 170 -14.99 -5.06 19.00
N VAL A 171 -14.31 -4.04 18.49
CA VAL A 171 -13.32 -4.19 17.42
C VAL A 171 -12.00 -4.75 17.96
N MET A 172 -11.63 -5.92 17.44
CA MET A 172 -10.38 -6.63 17.71
C MET A 172 -9.47 -6.56 16.48
N PHE A 173 -8.20 -6.24 16.68
CA PHE A 173 -7.23 -6.12 15.58
C PHE A 173 -6.45 -7.43 15.44
N LYS A 174 -6.31 -7.91 14.20
CA LYS A 174 -5.51 -9.09 13.86
C LYS A 174 -4.06 -8.75 13.51
N VAL A 175 -3.78 -7.47 13.25
CA VAL A 175 -2.47 -6.95 12.89
C VAL A 175 -2.12 -5.74 13.75
N ASN A 176 -0.82 -5.49 13.92
CA ASN A 176 -0.36 -4.25 14.55
C ASN A 176 -0.78 -3.05 13.71
N TYR A 177 -1.35 -2.06 14.39
CA TYR A 177 -1.85 -0.85 13.76
C TYR A 177 -1.73 0.34 14.71
N HIS A 178 -1.09 1.41 14.26
CA HIS A 178 -0.78 2.59 15.07
C HIS A 178 -2.04 3.25 15.63
N TYR A 179 -3.09 3.37 14.81
CA TYR A 179 -4.31 4.11 15.17
C TYR A 179 -5.40 3.24 15.83
N MET A 180 -5.02 2.12 16.46
CA MET A 180 -5.97 1.22 17.14
C MET A 180 -6.84 1.92 18.19
N SER A 181 -6.27 2.84 18.96
CA SER A 181 -7.00 3.59 19.98
C SER A 181 -8.05 4.50 19.36
N GLN A 182 -7.71 5.21 18.28
CA GLN A 182 -8.62 6.11 17.57
C GLN A 182 -9.78 5.34 16.95
N VAL A 183 -9.53 4.16 16.38
CA VAL A 183 -10.58 3.29 15.83
C VAL A 183 -11.50 2.78 16.94
N LYS A 184 -10.94 2.29 18.06
CA LYS A 184 -11.75 1.75 19.18
C LYS A 184 -12.60 2.82 19.89
N ASN A 185 -12.10 4.06 19.92
CA ASN A 185 -12.79 5.19 20.55
C ASN A 185 -13.67 5.97 19.57
N ALA A 186 -13.64 5.65 18.28
CA ALA A 186 -14.50 6.30 17.32
C ALA A 186 -15.96 5.94 17.61
N SER A 187 -16.77 6.96 17.92
CA SER A 187 -18.21 6.82 17.80
C SER A 187 -18.52 6.57 16.32
N ASP A 188 -19.25 5.49 16.04
CA ASP A 188 -19.55 5.00 14.70
C ASP A 188 -20.63 5.89 14.03
N THR A 189 -20.34 7.20 13.96
CA THR A 189 -21.22 8.22 13.41
C THR A 189 -21.23 8.03 11.89
N ASN A 190 -22.24 7.29 11.41
CA ASN A 190 -22.47 6.97 10.01
C ASN A 190 -22.81 8.24 9.18
N SER A 191 -21.82 9.09 8.92
CA SER A 191 -21.96 10.10 7.88
C SER A 191 -21.93 9.41 6.52
N ALA A 192 -23.09 9.30 5.86
CA ALA A 192 -23.19 8.73 4.53
C ALA A 192 -22.26 9.44 3.53
N ALA A 193 -22.01 10.75 3.71
CA ALA A 193 -21.04 11.51 2.93
C ALA A 193 -19.59 11.02 3.15
N ARG A 194 -19.19 10.74 4.40
CA ARG A 194 -17.88 10.16 4.72
C ARG A 194 -17.73 8.78 4.07
N SER A 195 -18.72 7.90 4.22
CA SER A 195 -18.68 6.56 3.62
C SER A 195 -18.59 6.62 2.09
N ARG A 196 -19.29 7.57 1.44
CA ARG A 196 -19.20 7.78 -0.01
C ARG A 196 -17.81 8.25 -0.43
N ARG A 197 -17.20 9.19 0.32
CA ARG A 197 -15.85 9.67 0.02
C ARG A 197 -14.79 8.59 0.23
N LEU A 198 -14.88 7.83 1.32
CA LEU A 198 -14.02 6.68 1.54
C LEU A 198 -14.15 5.71 0.38
N ALA A 199 -15.34 5.23 0.04
CA ALA A 199 -15.51 4.28 -1.07
C ALA A 199 -14.91 4.74 -2.43
N GLN A 200 -14.70 6.04 -2.65
CA GLN A 200 -13.98 6.57 -3.81
C GLN A 200 -12.45 6.52 -3.70
N GLU A 201 -11.89 6.68 -2.50
CA GLU A 201 -10.42 6.79 -2.27
C GLU A 201 -9.81 5.59 -1.54
N ALA A 202 -10.52 5.01 -0.59
CA ALA A 202 -10.11 3.89 0.24
C ALA A 202 -11.35 3.06 0.62
N ARG A 203 -11.32 1.75 0.35
CA ARG A 203 -12.47 0.87 0.63
C ARG A 203 -12.92 0.95 2.10
N LEU A 204 -12.05 1.38 3.03
CA LEU A 204 -12.25 1.49 4.48
C LEU A 204 -11.47 2.67 5.08
N ASP A 205 -11.81 3.03 6.32
CA ASP A 205 -11.11 4.05 7.12
C ASP A 205 -9.81 3.57 7.79
N ILE A 206 -9.49 2.29 7.63
CA ILE A 206 -8.26 1.64 8.09
C ILE A 206 -7.53 1.13 6.84
N MET A 207 -6.29 1.56 6.66
CA MET A 207 -5.45 1.16 5.54
C MET A 207 -3.99 0.99 5.98
N LYS A 208 -3.28 0.08 5.32
CA LYS A 208 -1.82 -0.04 5.40
C LYS A 208 -1.26 0.12 3.99
N VAL A 209 -0.11 0.77 3.88
CA VAL A 209 0.56 1.05 2.60
C VAL A 209 2.01 0.65 2.67
N LEU A 210 2.53 0.06 1.60
CA LEU A 210 3.95 -0.19 1.40
C LEU A 210 4.46 0.65 0.23
N ILE A 211 5.49 1.47 0.45
CA ILE A 211 6.15 2.25 -0.60
C ILE A 211 7.57 1.75 -0.76
N THR A 212 7.94 1.38 -1.99
CA THR A 212 9.33 1.07 -2.32
C THR A 212 10.12 2.36 -2.56
N GLY A 213 11.31 2.45 -1.97
CA GLY A 213 12.17 3.62 -2.09
C GLY A 213 12.62 3.87 -3.53
N PRO A 214 12.51 5.11 -4.05
CA PRO A 214 12.89 5.43 -5.42
C PRO A 214 14.36 5.17 -5.72
N ALA A 215 14.67 4.85 -6.99
CA ALA A 215 16.04 4.75 -7.48
C ALA A 215 16.80 6.06 -7.29
N ASP A 216 18.13 5.98 -7.24
CA ASP A 216 19.04 7.13 -7.06
C ASP A 216 18.86 7.93 -5.76
N THR A 217 18.15 7.37 -4.78
CA THR A 217 18.00 7.93 -3.43
C THR A 217 18.69 7.04 -2.39
N PRO A 218 18.97 7.50 -1.17
CA PRO A 218 19.46 6.62 -0.11
C PRO A 218 18.42 5.58 0.35
N TYR A 219 17.16 5.70 -0.09
CA TYR A 219 16.05 4.80 0.22
C TYR A 219 15.88 3.64 -0.75
N ALA A 220 16.62 3.65 -1.88
CA ALA A 220 16.39 2.80 -3.04
C ALA A 220 16.14 1.32 -2.68
N ASN A 221 15.07 0.76 -3.26
CA ASN A 221 14.63 -0.63 -3.09
C ASN A 221 14.21 -1.04 -1.66
N GLY A 222 14.26 -0.15 -0.66
CA GLY A 222 13.72 -0.40 0.67
C GLY A 222 12.19 -0.39 0.67
N CYS A 223 11.57 -1.28 1.42
CA CYS A 223 10.14 -1.36 1.68
C CYS A 223 9.77 -0.57 2.96
N PHE A 224 9.07 0.55 2.78
CA PHE A 224 8.62 1.42 3.87
C PHE A 224 7.12 1.24 4.11
N GLU A 225 6.77 0.73 5.28
CA GLU A 225 5.40 0.46 5.70
C GLU A 225 4.80 1.65 6.44
N PHE A 226 3.56 1.97 6.09
CA PHE A 226 2.79 3.07 6.67
C PHE A 226 1.41 2.61 7.12
N ASP A 227 1.01 3.06 8.30
CA ASP A 227 -0.36 2.97 8.78
C ASP A 227 -1.13 4.23 8.42
N VAL A 228 -2.38 4.05 7.98
CA VAL A 228 -3.23 5.13 7.47
C VAL A 228 -4.62 5.04 8.07
N TYR A 229 -5.02 6.09 8.79
CA TYR A 229 -6.36 6.22 9.36
C TYR A 229 -7.10 7.42 8.78
N PHE A 230 -8.33 7.20 8.34
CA PHE A 230 -9.21 8.30 7.94
C PHE A 230 -10.11 8.69 9.11
N PRO A 231 -9.95 9.90 9.70
CA PRO A 231 -10.69 10.28 10.90
C PRO A 231 -12.20 10.44 10.65
N GLN A 232 -12.98 10.58 11.73
CA GLN A 232 -14.44 10.66 11.68
C GLN A 232 -14.97 11.90 10.94
N ASP A 233 -14.17 12.97 10.87
CA ASP A 233 -14.47 14.20 10.18
C ASP A 233 -13.89 14.26 8.74
N TYR A 234 -13.24 13.19 8.26
CA TYR A 234 -12.78 13.10 6.87
C TYR A 234 -13.96 13.21 5.89
N PRO A 235 -13.86 13.99 4.79
CA PRO A 235 -12.66 14.65 4.27
C PRO A 235 -12.42 16.09 4.77
N ASN A 236 -13.11 16.58 5.80
CA ASN A 236 -12.85 17.93 6.31
C ASN A 236 -11.45 18.05 6.94
N SER A 237 -10.99 16.96 7.57
CA SER A 237 -9.60 16.78 8.01
C SER A 237 -8.85 15.79 7.12
N PRO A 238 -7.50 15.92 7.00
CA PRO A 238 -6.68 15.00 6.24
C PRO A 238 -6.66 13.58 6.86
N PRO A 239 -6.26 12.56 6.09
CA PRO A 239 -5.92 11.26 6.66
C PRO A 239 -4.72 11.39 7.61
N LEU A 240 -4.66 10.53 8.63
CA LEU A 240 -3.49 10.38 9.49
C LEU A 240 -2.58 9.31 8.90
N VAL A 241 -1.28 9.58 8.81
CA VAL A 241 -0.28 8.67 8.26
C VAL A 241 0.89 8.54 9.24
N ASN A 242 1.27 7.30 9.57
CA ASN A 242 2.42 6.99 10.41
C ASN A 242 3.35 6.02 9.69
N LEU A 243 4.66 6.27 9.72
CA LEU A 243 5.69 5.34 9.27
C LEU A 243 5.93 4.28 10.36
N GLU A 244 5.71 3.01 10.02
CA GLU A 244 5.98 1.89 10.91
C GLU A 244 7.43 1.39 10.81
N THR A 245 8.04 1.53 9.64
CA THR A 245 9.45 1.15 9.41
C THR A 245 10.41 2.18 10.03
N THR A 246 10.54 2.20 11.36
CA THR A 246 11.40 3.13 12.13
C THR A 246 12.52 2.41 12.89
N GLY A 247 12.61 1.08 12.76
CA GLY A 247 13.53 0.27 13.55
C GLY A 247 13.23 0.35 15.06
N GLY A 248 11.95 0.32 15.44
CA GLY A 248 11.53 0.48 16.83
C GLY A 248 11.86 1.87 17.38
N HIS A 249 11.57 2.91 16.59
CA HIS A 249 11.88 4.31 16.89
C HIS A 249 13.37 4.68 16.96
N SER A 250 14.28 3.77 16.58
CA SER A 250 15.72 4.05 16.60
C SER A 250 16.21 4.88 15.41
N VAL A 251 15.42 4.98 14.33
CA VAL A 251 15.83 5.66 13.09
C VAL A 251 14.94 6.85 12.78
N ARG A 252 15.56 8.00 12.52
CA ARG A 252 14.94 9.13 11.82
C ARG A 252 15.27 9.05 10.35
N PHE A 253 14.35 8.51 9.54
CA PHE A 253 14.63 8.19 8.13
C PHE A 253 14.76 9.43 7.23
N ASN A 254 14.15 10.55 7.61
CA ASN A 254 14.16 11.79 6.86
C ASN A 254 13.88 12.94 7.82
N PRO A 255 14.26 14.20 7.51
CA PRO A 255 13.82 15.33 8.30
C PRO A 255 12.30 15.40 8.54
N ASN A 256 11.53 14.89 7.58
CA ASN A 256 10.07 14.78 7.61
C ASN A 256 9.53 13.39 8.02
N LEU A 257 10.40 12.44 8.42
CA LEU A 257 10.02 11.12 8.95
C LEU A 257 10.66 10.94 10.32
N TYR A 258 9.88 11.21 11.36
CA TYR A 258 10.37 11.27 12.73
C TYR A 258 10.58 9.86 13.29
N ASN A 259 11.35 9.75 14.38
CA ASN A 259 11.60 8.49 15.08
C ASN A 259 10.30 7.81 15.54
N ASP A 260 9.32 8.58 15.99
CA ASP A 260 8.01 8.06 16.42
C ASP A 260 7.11 7.61 15.25
N GLY A 261 7.55 7.83 14.01
CA GLY A 261 6.83 7.51 12.79
C GLY A 261 6.05 8.68 12.19
N LYS A 262 6.04 9.86 12.84
CA LYS A 262 5.30 11.01 12.34
C LYS A 262 5.77 11.42 10.94
N VAL A 263 4.82 11.53 10.02
CA VAL A 263 5.02 11.98 8.64
C VAL A 263 4.68 13.46 8.51
N CYS A 264 5.65 14.27 8.08
CA CYS A 264 5.51 15.71 7.92
C CYS A 264 5.29 16.10 6.45
N LEU A 265 4.05 16.47 6.11
CA LEU A 265 3.69 17.03 4.81
C LEU A 265 2.69 18.17 4.99
N SER A 266 2.78 19.19 4.14
CA SER A 266 1.83 20.30 4.12
C SER A 266 0.41 19.82 3.82
N ILE A 267 0.25 18.89 2.86
CA ILE A 267 -1.04 18.26 2.51
C ILE A 267 -1.65 17.43 3.66
N LEU A 268 -0.84 17.01 4.64
CA LEU A 268 -1.31 16.36 5.88
C LEU A 268 -1.51 17.34 7.03
N ASN A 269 -1.31 18.64 6.79
CA ASN A 269 -1.29 19.69 7.82
C ASN A 269 -0.26 19.45 8.95
N THR A 270 0.75 18.62 8.72
CA THR A 270 1.83 18.30 9.68
C THR A 270 3.14 19.02 9.37
N TRP A 271 3.14 19.85 8.33
CA TRP A 271 4.25 20.70 7.93
C TRP A 271 3.76 22.07 7.46
N HIS A 272 4.67 23.05 7.43
CA HIS A 272 4.37 24.37 6.88
C HIS A 272 4.25 24.28 5.35
N GLY A 273 3.46 25.18 4.78
CA GLY A 273 3.18 25.24 3.35
C GLY A 273 2.19 26.35 3.06
N ARG A 274 2.10 26.75 1.79
CA ARG A 274 1.13 27.72 1.31
C ARG A 274 -0.30 27.18 1.46
N PRO A 275 -1.33 28.04 1.51
CA PRO A 275 -2.71 27.59 1.64
C PRO A 275 -3.14 26.56 0.59
N GLU A 276 -2.64 26.67 -0.64
CA GLU A 276 -2.91 25.74 -1.75
C GLU A 276 -2.19 24.38 -1.63
N GLU A 277 -1.16 24.28 -0.79
CA GLU A 277 -0.41 23.05 -0.52
C GLU A 277 -0.99 22.26 0.67
N LYS A 278 -1.89 22.88 1.43
CA LYS A 278 -2.56 22.25 2.57
C LYS A 278 -3.72 21.37 2.13
N TRP A 279 -4.19 20.53 3.06
CA TRP A 279 -5.35 19.69 2.82
C TRP A 279 -6.56 20.52 2.39
N ASN A 280 -7.13 20.18 1.23
CA ASN A 280 -8.37 20.73 0.72
C ASN A 280 -9.42 19.61 0.60
N PRO A 281 -10.50 19.63 1.40
CA PRO A 281 -11.54 18.60 1.39
C PRO A 281 -12.17 18.30 0.02
N GLN A 282 -12.13 19.29 -0.89
CA GLN A 282 -12.75 19.19 -2.21
C GLN A 282 -11.80 18.63 -3.26
N THR A 283 -10.51 18.97 -3.20
CA THR A 283 -9.55 18.68 -4.28
C THR A 283 -8.41 17.76 -3.89
N SER A 284 -8.07 17.66 -2.60
CA SER A 284 -7.04 16.74 -2.13
C SER A 284 -7.53 15.30 -2.16
N SER A 285 -6.61 14.35 -2.33
CA SER A 285 -6.86 12.91 -2.36
C SER A 285 -5.73 12.16 -1.68
N PHE A 286 -6.02 10.95 -1.19
CA PHE A 286 -4.97 10.11 -0.60
C PHE A 286 -3.86 9.73 -1.61
N LEU A 287 -4.18 9.58 -2.89
CA LEU A 287 -3.15 9.36 -3.93
C LEU A 287 -2.14 10.51 -3.97
N GLN A 288 -2.58 11.77 -3.84
CA GLN A 288 -1.65 12.91 -3.80
C GLN A 288 -0.76 12.87 -2.57
N VAL A 289 -1.25 12.36 -1.43
CA VAL A 289 -0.42 12.14 -0.24
C VAL A 289 0.67 11.10 -0.54
N LEU A 290 0.33 9.95 -1.13
CA LEU A 290 1.30 8.91 -1.48
C LEU A 290 2.37 9.41 -2.46
N VAL A 291 1.95 10.13 -3.51
CA VAL A 291 2.86 10.76 -4.47
C VAL A 291 3.74 11.81 -3.78
N SER A 292 3.22 12.56 -2.81
CA SER A 292 3.99 13.54 -2.04
C SER A 292 5.07 12.89 -1.17
N VAL A 293 4.79 11.72 -0.57
CA VAL A 293 5.81 10.95 0.16
C VAL A 293 6.96 10.57 -0.77
N GLN A 294 6.65 10.04 -1.97
CA GLN A 294 7.70 9.68 -2.93
C GLN A 294 8.47 10.91 -3.46
N SER A 295 7.78 12.03 -3.69
CA SER A 295 8.35 13.18 -4.41
C SER A 295 9.04 14.21 -3.51
N LEU A 296 8.65 14.30 -2.23
CA LEU A 296 9.15 15.32 -1.30
C LEU A 296 9.96 14.73 -0.14
N ILE A 297 9.70 13.48 0.24
CA ILE A 297 10.35 12.84 1.40
C ILE A 297 11.41 11.84 0.94
N LEU A 298 11.03 10.86 0.12
CA LEU A 298 11.94 9.80 -0.33
C LEU A 298 12.80 10.26 -1.52
N VAL A 299 13.57 11.33 -1.31
CA VAL A 299 14.34 12.04 -2.34
C VAL A 299 15.84 11.83 -2.20
N ALA A 300 16.60 12.25 -3.22
CA ALA A 300 18.05 12.36 -3.13
C ALA A 300 18.45 13.55 -2.23
N GLU A 301 19.61 13.42 -1.56
CA GLU A 301 20.13 14.41 -0.60
C GLU A 301 19.09 14.87 0.45
N PRO A 302 18.42 13.94 1.18
CA PRO A 302 17.35 14.25 2.12
C PRO A 302 17.78 15.13 3.30
N TYR A 303 19.09 15.28 3.54
CA TYR A 303 19.65 16.24 4.51
C TYR A 303 19.07 17.66 4.34
N PHE A 304 18.84 18.08 3.09
CA PHE A 304 18.36 19.41 2.78
C PHE A 304 16.84 19.59 2.94
N ASN A 305 16.10 18.55 3.36
CA ASN A 305 14.70 18.72 3.76
C ASN A 305 14.55 19.39 5.13
N GLU A 306 15.65 19.52 5.89
CA GLU A 306 15.67 20.26 7.15
C GLU A 306 15.60 21.77 6.87
N PRO A 307 14.64 22.51 7.44
CA PRO A 307 14.47 23.93 7.16
C PRO A 307 15.74 24.76 7.38
N GLY A 308 16.14 25.48 6.34
CA GLY A 308 17.29 26.39 6.37
C GLY A 308 18.59 25.73 5.95
N TYR A 309 18.64 24.41 5.82
CA TYR A 309 19.84 23.69 5.38
C TYR A 309 20.07 23.83 3.87
N GLU A 310 19.04 24.22 3.10
CA GLU A 310 19.15 24.46 1.66
C GLU A 310 20.20 25.54 1.33
N ARG A 311 20.47 26.45 2.28
CA ARG A 311 21.50 27.50 2.16
C ARG A 311 22.92 26.95 2.05
N SER A 312 23.18 25.74 2.56
CA SER A 312 24.50 25.10 2.50
C SER A 312 24.66 24.21 1.26
N ARG A 313 23.59 24.01 0.47
CA ARG A 313 23.63 23.19 -0.75
C ARG A 313 24.64 23.78 -1.76
N GLY A 314 25.50 22.91 -2.30
CA GLY A 314 26.57 23.29 -3.21
C GLY A 314 27.85 23.81 -2.53
N THR A 315 27.85 24.01 -1.21
CA THR A 315 29.08 24.31 -0.45
C THR A 315 29.79 23.01 -0.07
N PRO A 316 31.14 23.03 0.11
CA PRO A 316 31.87 21.84 0.56
C PRO A 316 31.34 21.25 1.88
N SER A 317 30.97 22.12 2.84
CA SER A 317 30.41 21.71 4.12
C SER A 317 29.03 21.06 3.98
N GLY A 318 28.11 21.67 3.21
CA GLY A 318 26.79 21.09 2.98
C GLY A 318 26.84 19.77 2.21
N THR A 319 27.73 19.67 1.20
CA THR A 319 27.96 18.41 0.48
C THR A 319 28.51 17.32 1.40
N GLN A 320 29.44 17.64 2.29
CA GLN A 320 29.96 16.67 3.26
C GLN A 320 28.86 16.19 4.21
N SER A 321 28.12 17.11 4.84
CA SER A 321 27.03 16.76 5.76
C SER A 321 25.92 15.95 5.08
N SER A 322 25.57 16.28 3.83
CA SER A 322 24.60 15.50 3.07
C SER A 322 25.10 14.09 2.77
N ARG A 323 26.40 13.90 2.48
CA ARG A 323 26.99 12.57 2.24
C ARG A 323 27.01 11.71 3.50
N GLU A 324 27.34 12.30 4.64
CA GLU A 324 27.29 11.62 5.94
C GLU A 324 25.86 11.21 6.29
N TYR A 325 24.89 12.10 6.06
CA TYR A 325 23.47 11.81 6.23
C TYR A 325 23.01 10.66 5.32
N ASP A 326 23.35 10.71 4.03
CA ASP A 326 23.08 9.63 3.07
C ASP A 326 23.65 8.29 3.51
N GLY A 327 24.88 8.26 4.06
CA GLY A 327 25.51 7.05 4.56
C GLY A 327 24.69 6.38 5.66
N ASN A 328 24.22 7.17 6.63
CA ASN A 328 23.38 6.69 7.72
C ASN A 328 22.03 6.17 7.22
N ILE A 329 21.38 6.90 6.31
CA ILE A 329 20.09 6.47 5.74
C ILE A 329 20.24 5.19 4.93
N ARG A 330 21.28 5.06 4.09
CA ARG A 330 21.51 3.83 3.30
C ARG A 330 21.67 2.60 4.20
N GLN A 331 22.48 2.70 5.25
CA GLN A 331 22.64 1.60 6.21
C GLN A 331 21.31 1.25 6.89
N ALA A 332 20.55 2.27 7.30
CA ALA A 332 19.25 2.06 7.93
C ALA A 332 18.21 1.46 6.98
N SER A 333 18.18 1.88 5.71
CA SER A 333 17.30 1.33 4.68
C SER A 333 17.61 -0.14 4.41
N VAL A 334 18.90 -0.51 4.28
CA VAL A 334 19.29 -1.92 4.14
C VAL A 334 18.88 -2.73 5.36
N LYS A 335 19.15 -2.23 6.57
CA LYS A 335 18.84 -2.96 7.80
C LYS A 335 17.34 -3.13 8.01
N TRP A 336 16.59 -2.03 8.02
CA TRP A 336 15.21 -2.01 8.50
C TRP A 336 14.17 -2.07 7.39
N ALA A 337 14.43 -1.47 6.24
CA ALA A 337 13.50 -1.47 5.11
C ALA A 337 13.76 -2.64 4.13
N MET A 338 14.84 -3.42 4.30
CA MET A 338 15.09 -4.61 3.48
C MET A 338 15.25 -5.87 4.35
N LEU A 339 16.33 -5.96 5.14
CA LEU A 339 16.66 -7.20 5.86
C LEU A 339 15.58 -7.58 6.88
N GLU A 340 15.13 -6.63 7.71
CA GLU A 340 14.09 -6.91 8.70
C GLU A 340 12.70 -7.08 8.08
N GLN A 341 12.39 -6.41 6.96
CA GLN A 341 11.17 -6.69 6.20
C GLN A 341 11.17 -8.12 5.63
N MET A 342 12.31 -8.62 5.16
CA MET A 342 12.43 -10.01 4.70
C MET A 342 12.36 -11.04 5.84
N ARG A 343 12.91 -10.70 7.01
CA ARG A 343 12.93 -11.60 8.18
C ARG A 343 11.59 -11.66 8.91
N ASN A 344 10.96 -10.50 9.07
CA ASN A 344 9.75 -10.30 9.87
C ASN A 344 8.71 -9.49 9.07
N PRO A 345 8.24 -9.99 7.91
CA PRO A 345 7.30 -9.25 7.07
C PRO A 345 5.96 -9.07 7.78
N SER A 346 5.35 -7.90 7.56
CA SER A 346 3.97 -7.64 7.98
C SER A 346 3.02 -8.64 7.29
N PRO A 347 2.04 -9.24 8.01
CA PRO A 347 1.10 -10.19 7.41
C PRO A 347 0.38 -9.64 6.17
N CYS A 348 0.16 -8.31 6.13
CA CYS A 348 -0.48 -7.62 5.02
C CYS A 348 0.37 -7.58 3.74
N PHE A 349 1.70 -7.68 3.87
CA PHE A 349 2.65 -7.53 2.75
C PHE A 349 3.52 -8.77 2.53
N LYS A 350 3.22 -9.87 3.23
CA LYS A 350 4.01 -11.10 3.16
C LYS A 350 4.19 -11.62 1.74
N GLU A 351 3.16 -11.60 0.88
CA GLU A 351 3.32 -12.04 -0.53
C GLU A 351 4.14 -11.05 -1.36
N THR A 352 4.10 -9.77 -0.99
CA THR A 352 4.92 -8.73 -1.60
C THR A 352 6.41 -8.87 -1.21
N ASP A 353 6.67 -9.32 0.01
CA ASP A 353 8.02 -9.49 0.58
C ASP A 353 8.64 -10.88 0.36
N VAL A 354 7.84 -11.96 0.38
CA VAL A 354 8.30 -13.37 0.42
C VAL A 354 8.43 -14.00 -0.96
N GLN A 355 7.83 -13.42 -2.01
CA GLN A 355 7.91 -13.94 -3.39
C GLN A 355 8.65 -12.98 -4.34
N GLY A 356 9.95 -12.80 -4.11
CA GLY A 356 10.92 -12.76 -5.21
C GLY A 356 11.11 -11.47 -6.01
N LYS A 357 11.11 -10.27 -5.41
CA LYS A 357 11.29 -9.02 -6.20
C LYS A 357 12.22 -7.92 -5.68
N ILE A 358 12.72 -8.02 -4.44
CA ILE A 358 13.88 -7.21 -4.00
C ILE A 358 15.19 -7.79 -4.60
N THR A 359 15.19 -9.07 -5.00
CA THR A 359 16.34 -9.76 -5.61
C THR A 359 16.55 -9.43 -7.10
N ILE A 360 15.67 -8.64 -7.74
CA ILE A 360 15.72 -8.38 -9.20
C ILE A 360 16.43 -7.05 -9.56
N PHE A 361 17.07 -6.37 -8.60
CA PHE A 361 17.92 -5.19 -8.87
C PHE A 361 19.36 -5.34 -8.33
N GLN A 362 19.98 -6.49 -8.58
CA GLN A 362 21.43 -6.51 -8.82
C GLN A 362 21.68 -6.56 -10.34
N PRO A 363 21.86 -5.39 -10.97
CA PRO A 363 22.98 -5.28 -11.89
C PRO A 363 23.77 -4.00 -11.60
N ALA A 364 24.58 -4.03 -10.55
CA ALA A 364 25.78 -3.21 -10.44
C ALA A 364 26.69 -3.84 -9.38
N HIS A 365 27.64 -4.65 -9.86
CA HIS A 365 28.95 -4.94 -9.26
C HIS A 365 29.00 -4.97 -7.71
N PRO A 366 29.21 -6.15 -7.09
CA PRO A 366 29.60 -6.26 -5.67
C PRO A 366 30.76 -5.33 -5.26
N GLU A 367 31.53 -4.87 -6.25
CA GLU A 367 32.61 -3.90 -6.11
C GLU A 367 32.13 -2.51 -5.64
N GLN A 368 30.88 -2.08 -5.84
CA GLN A 368 30.43 -0.76 -5.37
C GLN A 368 30.14 -0.69 -3.87
N LEU A 369 29.67 -1.79 -3.24
CA LEU A 369 29.53 -1.84 -1.78
C LEU A 369 30.91 -1.88 -1.11
N HIS A 370 31.84 -2.67 -1.63
CA HIS A 370 33.22 -2.71 -1.13
C HIS A 370 33.98 -1.42 -1.42
N SER A 371 33.81 -0.80 -2.58
CA SER A 371 34.46 0.47 -2.95
C SER A 371 33.95 1.65 -2.10
N LYS A 372 32.63 1.74 -1.85
CA LYS A 372 32.05 2.83 -1.05
C LYS A 372 32.24 2.65 0.46
N MET A 373 32.29 1.42 0.98
CA MET A 373 32.69 1.17 2.38
C MET A 373 34.21 1.32 2.59
N SER A 374 35.04 0.99 1.58
CA SER A 374 36.50 1.14 1.67
C SER A 374 36.98 2.58 1.50
N GLY A 375 36.20 3.44 0.83
CA GLY A 375 36.46 4.88 0.76
C GLY A 375 36.40 5.61 2.10
N ASN A 376 35.76 5.02 3.11
CA ASN A 376 35.64 5.58 4.47
C ASN A 376 36.71 5.07 5.44
N LYS A 377 37.60 4.15 5.02
CA LYS A 377 38.72 3.62 5.85
C LYS A 377 40.09 4.23 5.51
N ARG A 378 40.18 5.22 4.62
CA ARG A 378 41.43 5.95 4.34
C ARG A 378 41.38 7.38 4.86
N ASN A 379 41.30 7.52 6.18
CA ASN A 379 41.82 8.66 6.96
C ASN A 379 41.38 8.47 8.43
N GLY A 380 42.21 7.81 9.23
CA GLY A 380 42.00 7.64 10.67
C GLY A 380 42.69 6.38 11.18
N GLY A 381 43.65 6.54 12.09
CA GLY A 381 44.66 5.54 12.47
C GLY A 381 44.14 4.16 12.94
N GLU A 382 44.92 3.14 12.58
CA GLU A 382 44.76 1.73 12.96
C GLU A 382 45.02 1.42 14.46
N GLU A 383 44.95 2.40 15.37
CA GLU A 383 45.23 2.20 16.81
C GLU A 383 43.99 2.20 17.72
N GLU A 384 42.81 2.64 17.26
CA GLU A 384 41.58 2.66 18.10
C GLU A 384 40.72 1.38 18.02
N GLU A 385 40.75 0.65 16.89
CA GLU A 385 39.87 -0.51 16.66
C GLU A 385 40.25 -1.72 17.56
N ARG A 386 41.51 -1.80 18.03
CA ARG A 386 41.98 -2.87 18.95
C ARG A 386 41.63 -2.64 20.43
N SER A 387 41.26 -1.43 20.82
CA SER A 387 40.93 -1.09 22.21
C SER A 387 39.44 -1.23 22.51
N ALA A 388 38.57 -1.06 21.49
CA ALA A 388 37.12 -1.23 21.63
C ALA A 388 36.70 -2.70 21.71
N GLU A 389 37.29 -3.59 20.90
CA GLU A 389 36.96 -5.03 20.90
C GLU A 389 37.37 -5.76 22.19
N ARG A 390 38.33 -5.22 22.94
CA ARG A 390 38.76 -5.79 24.22
C ARG A 390 37.82 -5.40 25.38
N ASN A 391 37.05 -4.31 25.24
CA ASN A 391 36.20 -3.79 26.31
C ASN A 391 34.75 -4.32 26.22
N GLU A 392 34.22 -4.61 25.03
CA GLU A 392 32.88 -5.19 24.89
C GLU A 392 32.81 -6.69 25.27
N ARG A 393 33.94 -7.39 25.20
CA ARG A 393 34.01 -8.81 25.60
C ARG A 393 34.01 -9.01 27.12
N ALA A 394 34.23 -7.95 27.90
CA ALA A 394 34.21 -7.97 29.35
C ALA A 394 32.81 -7.69 29.94
N ASP A 395 31.95 -6.95 29.25
CA ASP A 395 30.64 -6.51 29.76
C ASP A 395 29.52 -7.56 29.57
N TRP A 396 29.66 -8.45 28.59
CA TRP A 396 28.70 -9.56 28.35
C TRP A 396 28.86 -10.76 29.30
N GLY A 397 29.88 -10.78 30.16
CA GLY A 397 30.18 -11.88 31.09
C GLY A 397 29.51 -11.79 32.46
N GLU A 398 29.00 -10.62 32.87
CA GLU A 398 28.53 -10.39 34.26
C GLU A 398 27.01 -10.21 34.41
N ARG A 399 26.22 -10.17 33.32
CA ARG A 399 24.75 -9.99 33.39
C ARG A 399 23.92 -11.27 33.54
N THR A 400 24.55 -12.44 33.68
CA THR A 400 23.84 -13.69 34.00
C THR A 400 24.23 -14.22 35.38
N ARG A 401 23.85 -13.51 36.45
CA ARG A 401 23.64 -14.06 37.79
C ARG A 401 22.93 -13.02 38.68
N SER A 402 21.99 -13.52 39.48
CA SER A 402 21.27 -12.87 40.60
C SER A 402 20.21 -11.79 40.31
N ASN A 403 18.94 -12.22 40.38
CA ASN A 403 17.84 -11.52 41.07
C ASN A 403 17.85 -12.00 42.56
N PRO A 404 17.23 -11.34 43.59
CA PRO A 404 16.00 -10.53 43.52
C PRO A 404 15.84 -9.35 44.55
N ILE A 405 14.66 -8.69 44.55
CA ILE A 405 13.92 -7.99 45.66
C ILE A 405 14.01 -6.43 45.84
N THR A 406 12.86 -5.79 45.50
CA THR A 406 12.07 -4.64 46.03
C THR A 406 12.60 -3.23 46.41
N LEU A 407 11.73 -2.26 46.03
CA LEU A 407 11.11 -1.12 46.76
C LEU A 407 11.63 0.32 46.55
N LYS A 408 10.64 1.19 46.27
CA LYS A 408 10.49 2.63 46.54
C LYS A 408 11.23 3.65 45.65
N GLY A 409 10.42 4.27 44.76
CA GLY A 409 9.97 5.66 44.87
C GLY A 409 11.00 6.78 44.68
N LEU A 410 10.77 7.63 43.68
CA LEU A 410 10.91 9.10 43.63
C LEU A 410 10.64 9.50 42.16
N HIS A 411 9.50 10.14 41.88
CA HIS A 411 9.34 11.58 41.71
C HIS A 411 9.84 12.06 40.34
N ASP A 412 8.91 12.34 39.43
CA ASP A 412 9.12 13.40 38.44
C ASP A 412 7.81 14.12 38.14
N GLN A 413 7.83 15.40 38.49
CA GLN A 413 6.78 16.37 38.22
C GLN A 413 6.88 16.82 36.76
N ASN A 414 5.72 16.82 36.10
CA ASN A 414 5.37 17.77 35.06
C ASN A 414 5.85 19.18 35.43
N ILE A 415 6.43 19.90 34.46
CA ILE A 415 6.15 21.30 34.10
C ILE A 415 7.25 21.74 33.13
N TYR A 416 6.89 21.98 31.86
CA TYR A 416 7.43 23.13 31.12
C TYR A 416 6.35 23.67 30.19
N ASN A 417 5.70 24.73 30.68
CA ASN A 417 4.84 25.62 29.93
C ASN A 417 5.16 27.04 30.42
N ARG A 418 5.71 27.89 29.55
CA ARG A 418 5.89 29.37 29.61
C ARG A 418 6.85 29.70 28.45
N ASN A 419 6.49 30.34 27.34
CA ASN A 419 5.73 31.59 27.15
C ASN A 419 6.11 32.68 28.14
N THR A 420 7.02 33.58 27.72
CA THR A 420 6.89 35.05 27.83
C THR A 420 8.03 35.80 27.14
N TYR A 421 7.65 36.62 26.14
CA TYR A 421 8.10 37.98 25.78
C TYR A 421 9.59 38.37 25.78
N LYS A 422 10.12 38.68 24.58
CA LYS A 422 10.30 40.06 24.09
C LYS A 422 10.49 40.08 22.58
#